data_AF-A0A5C9EKS4-F1
#
_entry.id   AF-A0A5C9EKS4-F1
#
_cell.length_a   1.000
_cell.length_b   1.000
_cell.length_c   1.000
_cell.angle_alpha   90.00
_cell.angle_beta   90.00
_cell.angle_gamma   90.00
#
_symmetry.space_group_name_H-M   'P 1'
#
loop_
_entity.id
_entity.type
_entity.pdbx_description
1 polymer ?
#
loop_
_entity_poly.entity_id
_entity_poly.type
_entity_poly.pdbx_seq_one_letter_code
_entity_poly.pdbx_strand_id
1 'polypeptide(L)'
;MGLINYPPREIYNFLSQNKPDYDHIILWMLNNNDICQWSQFTEEPINIPVGTLSRHLKKLKEDGFIDKVSRGNYKITLMGRNRFYELSKIAKNYRRLSYPPRIIKDGRNYSHWVLWMVYNNTYCLRKDFRNEPLSINNSSLSKNLSLLIEKGYVDEEDGKIKITSDGKSEYARILQNYNLNRQAILEEERKKIGYINKEVLAFFKKFKIEDEEVQFRFITYMLKLSFEKVNQLLKNKEKFYKILLFLSLNHPDRYPDFISSKDYSEIYKIKKTVLDYYIEEISAGKIYSTKFFKLSAPSGGIYYFQSGGKLEKMLQIITIEQITKMAYINTLFSKTLHTLPISIRNSIINQIFGQLKETLFHNDLRESLKDFLPEYIKYLSYKIKTKPEIKTSFDKLEGIIWQDMSEIFDSQFSEDLKDQYIEKIRDIENKIKIDPENIQLYESKIKILIYYNQYNKVIEFLDQMRERFPSKEIDIQMKKAFIFKKKKDIQTGLEIIQNLLQKYPQNAEILNYKAYWLQYLNKKEESLEILQELIKFNPDKGIYYDNYGEILMYFEEYDEAAKKFLKTLVMCNDEWFIYQTYIKLGICYKALNKIDLAIKNLKKGKDLIEKSSKIEDIKSKWLVIVDLFLSEIE
;
A
#
# COMPACT_ATOMS: atom_id res chain seq x y z
N MET A 1 -12.50 -29.72 54.13
CA MET A 1 -13.16 -30.11 52.86
C MET A 1 -12.93 -29.01 51.86
N GLY A 2 -12.21 -29.28 50.77
CA GLY A 2 -11.98 -28.27 49.74
C GLY A 2 -13.30 -27.88 49.07
N LEU A 3 -13.50 -26.59 48.81
CA LEU A 3 -14.65 -26.08 48.07
C LEU A 3 -14.65 -26.71 46.67
N ILE A 4 -15.64 -27.55 46.38
CA ILE A 4 -15.87 -28.08 45.03
C ILE A 4 -16.52 -26.99 44.21
N ASN A 5 -15.95 -26.72 43.04
CA ASN A 5 -16.57 -25.89 42.03
C ASN A 5 -17.64 -26.71 41.32
N TYR A 6 -18.89 -26.26 41.38
CA TYR A 6 -20.00 -26.80 40.59
C TYR A 6 -20.21 -25.94 39.33
N PRO A 7 -20.68 -26.55 38.22
CA PRO A 7 -20.95 -25.81 36.99
C PRO A 7 -21.96 -24.69 37.24
N PRO A 8 -21.93 -23.59 36.47
CA PRO A 8 -22.98 -22.57 36.49
C PRO A 8 -24.35 -23.18 36.14
N ARG A 9 -25.45 -22.61 36.68
CA ARG A 9 -26.82 -23.11 36.44
C ARG A 9 -27.11 -23.26 34.95
N GLU A 10 -26.58 -22.43 34.07
CA GLU A 10 -26.77 -22.51 32.62
C GLU A 10 -26.26 -23.82 31.99
N ILE A 11 -25.35 -24.55 32.66
CA ILE A 11 -24.80 -25.82 32.17
C ILE A 11 -25.63 -27.03 32.63
N TYR A 12 -26.36 -26.93 33.75
CA TYR A 12 -27.09 -28.06 34.36
C TYR A 12 -28.59 -27.78 34.64
N ASN A 13 -29.12 -26.59 34.34
CA ASN A 13 -30.53 -26.23 34.61
C ASN A 13 -31.46 -26.85 33.57
N PHE A 14 -32.40 -27.67 34.03
CA PHE A 14 -33.22 -28.61 33.23
C PHE A 14 -34.43 -27.97 32.54
N LEU A 15 -34.46 -26.65 32.39
CA LEU A 15 -35.61 -25.90 31.87
C LEU A 15 -35.54 -25.70 30.35
N SER A 16 -35.69 -26.79 29.58
CA SER A 16 -36.25 -26.83 28.19
C SER A 16 -35.81 -28.10 27.44
N GLN A 17 -36.77 -28.97 27.09
CA GLN A 17 -36.86 -30.00 26.02
C GLN A 17 -35.62 -30.80 25.50
N ASN A 18 -34.40 -30.60 26.00
CA ASN A 18 -33.17 -31.30 25.61
C ASN A 18 -32.61 -32.09 26.80
N LYS A 19 -32.25 -33.35 26.56
CA LYS A 19 -31.56 -34.18 27.57
C LYS A 19 -30.23 -33.52 27.96
N PRO A 20 -29.87 -33.46 29.25
CA PRO A 20 -28.60 -32.89 29.69
C PRO A 20 -27.41 -33.69 29.13
N ASP A 21 -26.38 -32.98 28.66
CA ASP A 21 -25.12 -33.60 28.23
C ASP A 21 -24.28 -33.95 29.46
N TYR A 22 -24.48 -35.18 29.96
CA TYR A 22 -23.75 -35.68 31.13
C TYR A 22 -22.23 -35.78 30.89
N ASP A 23 -21.77 -36.01 29.65
CA ASP A 23 -20.33 -36.02 29.36
C ASP A 23 -19.75 -34.60 29.55
N HIS A 24 -20.48 -33.58 29.12
CA HIS A 24 -20.07 -32.17 29.31
C HIS A 24 -20.06 -31.75 30.78
N ILE A 25 -21.09 -32.13 31.55
CA ILE A 25 -21.19 -31.83 33.00
C ILE A 25 -20.06 -32.51 33.78
N ILE A 26 -19.83 -33.81 33.54
CA ILE A 26 -18.79 -34.59 34.22
C ILE A 26 -17.40 -34.02 33.92
N LEU A 27 -17.12 -33.74 32.65
CA LEU A 27 -15.83 -33.16 32.25
C LEU A 27 -15.66 -31.72 32.75
N TRP A 28 -16.73 -30.92 32.84
CA TRP A 28 -16.68 -29.60 33.46
C TRP A 28 -16.24 -29.70 34.92
N MET A 29 -16.88 -30.59 35.68
CA MET A 29 -16.56 -30.77 37.10
C MET A 29 -15.11 -31.24 37.28
N LEU A 30 -14.67 -32.23 36.50
CA LEU A 30 -13.30 -32.75 36.59
C LEU A 30 -12.24 -31.79 36.04
N ASN A 31 -12.61 -30.81 35.21
CA ASN A 31 -11.71 -29.78 34.73
C ASN A 31 -11.49 -28.66 35.76
N ASN A 32 -12.51 -28.36 36.57
CA ASN A 32 -12.50 -27.24 37.52
C ASN A 32 -12.24 -27.69 38.96
N ASN A 33 -11.99 -28.98 39.17
CA ASN A 33 -11.61 -29.56 40.46
C ASN A 33 -10.46 -30.56 40.25
N ASP A 34 -9.50 -30.60 41.17
CA ASP A 34 -8.32 -31.47 41.02
C ASP A 34 -8.66 -32.96 41.02
N ILE A 35 -9.62 -33.36 41.85
CA ILE A 35 -10.19 -34.71 41.95
C ILE A 35 -11.67 -34.56 42.33
N CYS A 36 -12.57 -35.24 41.60
CA CYS A 36 -13.97 -35.34 42.01
C CYS A 36 -14.30 -36.74 42.56
N GLN A 37 -15.01 -36.78 43.68
CA GLN A 37 -15.57 -38.01 44.23
C GLN A 37 -16.89 -38.35 43.56
N TRP A 38 -17.22 -39.63 43.51
CA TRP A 38 -18.43 -40.15 42.89
C TRP A 38 -19.70 -39.51 43.49
N SER A 39 -19.75 -39.29 44.81
CA SER A 39 -20.86 -38.65 45.51
C SER A 39 -21.14 -37.21 45.04
N GLN A 40 -20.10 -36.49 44.63
CA GLN A 40 -20.21 -35.07 44.23
C GLN A 40 -20.96 -34.88 42.93
N PHE A 41 -21.05 -35.92 42.10
CA PHE A 41 -21.87 -35.90 40.88
C PHE A 41 -23.33 -36.27 41.15
N THR A 42 -23.58 -37.05 42.21
CA THR A 42 -24.91 -37.59 42.54
C THR A 42 -25.66 -36.75 43.57
N GLU A 43 -24.98 -35.85 44.27
CA GLU A 43 -25.57 -34.91 45.24
C GLU A 43 -25.98 -33.58 44.58
N GLU A 44 -26.79 -32.80 45.28
CA GLU A 44 -27.12 -31.43 44.84
C GLU A 44 -25.85 -30.56 44.82
N PRO A 45 -25.69 -29.66 43.83
CA PRO A 45 -26.72 -29.17 42.89
C PRO A 45 -26.87 -29.92 41.56
N ILE A 46 -26.13 -31.02 41.31
CA ILE A 46 -26.08 -31.67 39.98
C ILE A 46 -27.00 -32.88 39.86
N ASN A 47 -27.00 -33.77 40.86
CA ASN A 47 -27.90 -34.93 40.95
C ASN A 47 -27.96 -35.82 39.68
N ILE A 48 -26.81 -36.32 39.20
CA ILE A 48 -26.77 -37.27 38.08
C ILE A 48 -27.24 -38.66 38.56
N PRO A 49 -28.19 -39.33 37.88
CA PRO A 49 -28.61 -40.68 38.26
C PRO A 49 -27.45 -41.69 38.27
N VAL A 50 -27.36 -42.50 39.32
CA VAL A 50 -26.29 -43.47 39.61
C VAL A 50 -25.91 -44.35 38.41
N GLY A 51 -26.91 -44.91 37.71
CA GLY A 51 -26.71 -45.75 36.54
C GLY A 51 -26.17 -44.98 35.33
N THR A 52 -26.65 -43.75 35.14
CA THR A 52 -26.20 -42.83 34.08
C THR A 52 -24.76 -42.42 34.33
N LEU A 53 -24.45 -41.96 35.54
CA LEU A 53 -23.10 -41.56 35.93
C LEU A 53 -22.10 -42.70 35.72
N SER A 54 -22.44 -43.92 36.14
CA SER A 54 -21.58 -45.09 36.00
C SER A 54 -21.27 -45.42 34.53
N ARG A 55 -22.27 -45.32 33.65
CA ARG A 55 -22.11 -45.54 32.21
C ARG A 55 -21.22 -44.48 31.56
N HIS A 56 -21.44 -43.21 31.88
CA HIS A 56 -20.67 -42.09 31.32
C HIS A 56 -19.24 -42.06 31.84
N LEU A 57 -18.99 -42.30 33.13
CA LEU A 57 -17.64 -42.42 33.69
C LEU A 57 -16.87 -43.61 33.09
N LYS A 58 -17.53 -44.75 32.86
CA LYS A 58 -16.91 -45.91 32.21
C LYS A 58 -16.48 -45.55 30.78
N LYS A 59 -17.38 -44.96 30.00
CA LYS A 59 -17.12 -44.53 28.63
C LYS A 59 -15.99 -43.49 28.55
N LEU A 60 -16.06 -42.42 29.34
CA LEU A 60 -15.03 -41.38 29.37
C LEU A 60 -13.67 -41.92 29.79
N LYS A 61 -13.63 -42.96 30.64
CA LYS A 61 -12.39 -43.64 31.02
C LYS A 61 -11.85 -44.51 29.89
N GLU A 62 -12.69 -45.29 29.21
CA GLU A 62 -12.31 -46.10 28.05
C GLU A 62 -11.79 -45.23 26.90
N ASP A 63 -12.39 -44.06 26.69
CA ASP A 63 -11.96 -43.06 25.70
C ASP A 63 -10.70 -42.28 26.14
N GLY A 64 -10.15 -42.56 27.32
CA GLY A 64 -8.94 -41.92 27.85
C GLY A 64 -9.11 -40.47 28.29
N PHE A 65 -10.36 -39.98 28.46
CA PHE A 65 -10.66 -38.62 28.87
C PHE A 65 -10.56 -38.40 30.39
N ILE A 66 -10.73 -39.45 31.19
CA ILE A 66 -10.64 -39.38 32.66
C ILE A 66 -9.88 -40.58 33.23
N ASP A 67 -9.21 -40.38 34.35
CA ASP A 67 -8.53 -41.41 35.13
C ASP A 67 -9.24 -41.66 36.45
N LYS A 68 -9.23 -42.93 36.90
CA LYS A 68 -9.70 -43.31 38.23
C LYS A 68 -8.50 -43.44 39.16
N VAL A 69 -8.31 -42.43 40.01
CA VAL A 69 -7.12 -42.30 40.88
C VAL A 69 -7.22 -43.24 42.10
N SER A 70 -8.42 -43.39 42.67
CA SER A 70 -8.70 -44.36 43.74
C SER A 70 -10.19 -44.70 43.79
N ARG A 71 -10.64 -45.55 44.73
CA ARG A 71 -12.04 -46.01 44.78
C ARG A 71 -12.98 -44.80 44.92
N GLY A 72 -13.76 -44.54 43.86
CA GLY A 72 -14.71 -43.44 43.80
C GLY A 72 -14.13 -42.08 43.41
N ASN A 73 -12.83 -41.95 43.14
CA ASN A 73 -12.17 -40.69 42.84
C ASN A 73 -11.70 -40.64 41.38
N TYR A 74 -12.10 -39.58 40.67
CA TYR A 74 -11.85 -39.39 39.26
C TYR A 74 -11.10 -38.08 39.01
N LYS A 75 -10.26 -38.07 37.98
CA LYS A 75 -9.48 -36.89 37.54
C LYS A 75 -9.53 -36.78 36.02
N ILE A 76 -9.55 -35.56 35.49
CA ILE A 76 -9.51 -35.34 34.04
C ILE A 76 -8.09 -35.56 33.48
N THR A 77 -8.00 -36.18 32.31
CA THR A 77 -6.74 -36.25 31.54
C THR A 77 -6.58 -35.03 30.63
N LEU A 78 -5.41 -34.86 30.03
CA LEU A 78 -5.20 -33.81 29.02
C LEU A 78 -6.16 -33.97 27.82
N MET A 79 -6.45 -35.21 27.40
CA MET A 79 -7.44 -35.48 26.34
C MET A 79 -8.85 -35.09 26.79
N GLY A 80 -9.21 -35.36 28.04
CA GLY A 80 -10.50 -34.95 28.59
C GLY A 80 -10.68 -33.45 28.65
N ARG A 81 -9.62 -32.68 28.94
CA ARG A 81 -9.68 -31.21 28.89
C ARG A 81 -9.96 -30.70 27.48
N ASN A 82 -9.34 -31.30 26.46
CA ASN A 82 -9.61 -30.96 25.07
C ASN A 82 -11.07 -31.28 24.70
N ARG A 83 -11.57 -32.46 25.11
CA ARG A 83 -12.96 -32.87 24.88
C ARG A 83 -13.95 -31.95 25.58
N PHE A 84 -13.65 -31.50 26.79
CA PHE A 84 -14.42 -30.49 27.51
C PHE A 84 -14.52 -29.17 26.72
N TYR A 85 -13.41 -28.69 26.16
CA TYR A 85 -13.41 -27.47 25.34
C TYR A 85 -14.17 -27.64 24.02
N GLU A 86 -14.18 -28.83 23.42
CA GLU A 86 -15.01 -29.14 22.24
C GLU A 86 -16.50 -29.12 22.56
N LEU A 87 -16.92 -29.83 23.61
CA LEU A 87 -18.32 -29.87 24.04
C LEU A 87 -18.81 -28.48 24.46
N SER A 88 -17.95 -27.69 25.11
CA SER A 88 -18.22 -26.29 25.45
C SER A 88 -18.35 -25.36 24.24
N LYS A 89 -17.80 -25.73 23.07
CA LYS A 89 -18.03 -25.01 21.79
C LYS A 89 -19.33 -25.43 21.13
N ILE A 90 -19.68 -26.72 21.18
CA ILE A 90 -20.92 -27.25 20.59
C ILE A 90 -22.15 -26.76 21.36
N ALA A 91 -22.07 -26.68 22.69
CA ALA A 91 -23.13 -26.12 23.55
C ALA A 91 -23.31 -24.60 23.40
N LYS A 92 -22.40 -23.92 22.70
CA LYS A 92 -22.42 -22.47 22.49
C LYS A 92 -22.49 -22.14 21.00
N ASN A 93 -23.68 -22.22 20.41
CA ASN A 93 -24.04 -21.43 19.23
C ASN A 93 -24.21 -19.94 19.62
N TYR A 94 -23.16 -19.38 20.24
CA TYR A 94 -23.06 -17.96 20.56
C TYR A 94 -22.21 -17.30 19.50
N ARG A 95 -22.74 -16.21 18.95
CA ARG A 95 -22.04 -15.27 18.10
C ARG A 95 -20.73 -14.85 18.79
N ARG A 96 -19.59 -15.34 18.28
CA ARG A 96 -18.27 -15.06 18.86
C ARG A 96 -17.87 -13.63 18.49
N LEU A 97 -18.13 -12.70 19.39
CA LEU A 97 -17.77 -11.31 19.21
C LEU A 97 -16.35 -11.05 19.71
N SER A 98 -15.58 -10.34 18.91
CA SER A 98 -14.35 -9.69 19.33
C SER A 98 -14.74 -8.49 20.19
N TYR A 99 -14.02 -8.20 21.28
CA TYR A 99 -14.25 -7.06 22.17
C TYR A 99 -13.01 -6.17 22.32
N PRO A 100 -13.16 -4.84 22.49
CA PRO A 100 -12.04 -3.93 22.49
C PRO A 100 -11.05 -4.22 23.63
N PRO A 101 -9.74 -4.11 23.38
CA PRO A 101 -8.71 -4.31 24.37
C PRO A 101 -8.80 -3.27 25.49
N ARG A 102 -8.23 -3.57 26.65
CA ARG A 102 -8.27 -2.68 27.84
C ARG A 102 -7.80 -1.26 27.54
N ILE A 103 -6.79 -1.07 26.69
CA ILE A 103 -6.28 0.26 26.28
C ILE A 103 -7.36 1.13 25.63
N ILE A 104 -8.22 0.53 24.81
CA ILE A 104 -9.33 1.26 24.17
C ILE A 104 -10.48 1.44 25.17
N LYS A 105 -10.63 0.49 26.10
CA LYS A 105 -11.54 0.58 27.24
C LYS A 105 -11.06 1.48 28.38
N ASP A 106 -9.87 2.08 28.24
CA ASP A 106 -9.30 2.95 29.25
C ASP A 106 -9.90 4.35 29.08
N GLY A 107 -10.70 4.76 30.06
CA GLY A 107 -11.59 5.91 29.97
C GLY A 107 -12.98 5.59 29.36
N ARG A 108 -13.98 6.41 29.70
CA ARG A 108 -15.39 6.23 29.26
C ARG A 108 -15.65 6.77 27.85
N ASN A 109 -14.78 6.46 26.89
CA ASN A 109 -14.92 6.91 25.51
C ASN A 109 -15.71 5.89 24.66
N TYR A 110 -17.02 5.86 24.90
CA TYR A 110 -17.91 4.84 24.32
C TYR A 110 -17.98 4.87 22.80
N SER A 111 -17.77 6.01 22.14
CA SER A 111 -17.65 6.08 20.68
C SER A 111 -16.52 5.21 20.13
N HIS A 112 -15.36 5.20 20.80
CA HIS A 112 -14.22 4.37 20.39
C HIS A 112 -14.50 2.88 20.61
N TRP A 113 -15.22 2.55 21.68
CA TRP A 113 -15.61 1.16 21.97
C TRP A 113 -16.59 0.65 20.91
N VAL A 114 -17.56 1.50 20.54
CA VAL A 114 -18.55 1.19 19.50
C VAL A 114 -17.87 1.00 18.15
N LEU A 115 -17.03 1.94 17.71
CA LEU A 115 -16.30 1.85 16.44
C LEU A 115 -15.40 0.62 16.36
N TRP A 116 -14.68 0.29 17.44
CA TRP A 116 -13.87 -0.92 17.48
C TRP A 116 -14.72 -2.18 17.32
N MET A 117 -15.85 -2.25 18.02
CA MET A 117 -16.75 -3.40 17.98
C MET A 117 -17.32 -3.61 16.58
N VAL A 118 -17.82 -2.54 15.94
CA VAL A 118 -18.45 -2.66 14.62
C VAL A 118 -17.43 -2.85 13.49
N TYR A 119 -16.16 -2.47 13.69
CA TYR A 119 -15.07 -2.76 12.76
C TYR A 119 -14.62 -4.22 12.82
N ASN A 120 -14.48 -4.78 14.03
CA ASN A 120 -13.89 -6.11 14.25
C ASN A 120 -14.93 -7.25 14.25
N ASN A 121 -16.20 -6.93 14.00
CA ASN A 121 -17.30 -7.88 13.93
C ASN A 121 -18.17 -7.61 12.71
N THR A 122 -18.77 -8.64 12.12
CA THR A 122 -19.60 -8.52 10.91
C THR A 122 -20.82 -7.60 11.07
N TYR A 123 -21.32 -7.47 12.29
CA TYR A 123 -22.33 -6.50 12.74
C TYR A 123 -22.35 -6.50 14.28
N CYS A 124 -23.06 -5.61 14.94
CA CYS A 124 -23.29 -5.68 16.39
C CYS A 124 -24.77 -5.46 16.71
N LEU A 125 -25.27 -6.08 17.77
CA LEU A 125 -26.60 -5.82 18.32
C LEU A 125 -26.46 -4.90 19.53
N ARG A 126 -27.48 -4.11 19.85
CA ARG A 126 -27.45 -3.23 21.05
C ARG A 126 -27.12 -3.99 22.34
N LYS A 127 -27.56 -5.24 22.48
CA LYS A 127 -27.22 -6.11 23.64
C LYS A 127 -25.73 -6.42 23.75
N ASP A 128 -24.99 -6.43 22.64
CA ASP A 128 -23.58 -6.78 22.58
C ASP A 128 -22.68 -5.72 23.28
N PHE A 129 -23.18 -4.49 23.40
CA PHE A 129 -22.52 -3.38 24.11
C PHE A 129 -22.92 -3.27 25.57
N ARG A 130 -24.11 -3.76 25.91
CA ARG A 130 -24.72 -3.62 27.26
C ARG A 130 -24.35 -4.75 28.20
N ASN A 131 -23.98 -5.89 27.64
CA ASN A 131 -23.54 -7.04 28.41
C ASN A 131 -22.03 -6.97 28.68
N GLU A 132 -21.55 -7.77 29.63
CA GLU A 132 -20.10 -7.95 29.81
C GLU A 132 -19.46 -8.45 28.51
N PRO A 133 -18.27 -7.94 28.15
CA PRO A 133 -17.30 -7.19 28.97
C PRO A 133 -17.31 -5.65 28.78
N LEU A 134 -18.38 -5.06 28.19
CA LEU A 134 -18.47 -3.61 27.92
C LEU A 134 -19.42 -2.88 28.86
N SER A 135 -20.58 -3.46 29.17
CA SER A 135 -21.52 -2.94 30.17
C SER A 135 -21.89 -1.45 30.01
N ILE A 136 -22.02 -0.98 28.75
CA ILE A 136 -22.42 0.40 28.46
C ILE A 136 -23.90 0.58 28.82
N ASN A 137 -24.25 1.60 29.61
CA ASN A 137 -25.65 1.88 29.93
C ASN A 137 -26.46 2.39 28.72
N ASN A 138 -27.78 2.19 28.73
CA ASN A 138 -28.66 2.52 27.59
C ASN A 138 -28.53 3.99 27.14
N SER A 139 -28.50 4.94 28.08
CA SER A 139 -28.45 6.37 27.77
C SER A 139 -27.13 6.76 27.09
N SER A 140 -26.00 6.21 27.55
CA SER A 140 -24.69 6.46 26.97
C SER A 140 -24.55 5.77 25.61
N LEU A 141 -25.02 4.54 25.49
CA LEU A 141 -24.97 3.81 24.21
C LEU A 141 -25.79 4.53 23.13
N SER A 142 -27.02 4.94 23.44
CA SER A 142 -27.86 5.65 22.49
C SER A 142 -27.27 7.00 22.09
N LYS A 143 -26.76 7.79 23.04
CA LYS A 143 -26.11 9.08 22.75
C LYS A 143 -24.91 8.92 21.81
N ASN A 144 -24.06 7.92 22.05
CA ASN A 144 -22.85 7.70 21.25
C ASN A 144 -23.17 7.08 19.88
N LEU A 145 -24.19 6.21 19.78
CA LEU A 145 -24.66 5.69 18.50
C LEU A 145 -25.27 6.78 17.64
N SER A 146 -26.14 7.64 18.19
CA SER A 146 -26.72 8.77 17.45
C SER A 146 -25.63 9.70 16.90
N LEU A 147 -24.61 10.01 17.70
CA LEU A 147 -23.47 10.81 17.24
C LEU A 147 -22.67 10.15 16.11
N LEU A 148 -22.47 8.83 16.17
CA LEU A 148 -21.74 8.09 15.14
C LEU A 148 -22.55 7.93 13.85
N ILE A 149 -23.87 7.81 13.96
CA ILE A 149 -24.80 7.76 12.82
C ILE A 149 -24.89 9.14 12.16
N GLU A 150 -25.03 10.22 12.93
CA GLU A 150 -25.07 11.60 12.41
C GLU A 150 -23.79 11.97 11.64
N LYS A 151 -22.64 11.47 12.11
CA LYS A 151 -21.35 11.62 11.43
C LYS A 151 -21.15 10.68 10.23
N GLY A 152 -22.11 9.79 9.95
CA GLY A 152 -22.03 8.81 8.87
C GLY A 152 -21.00 7.71 9.10
N TYR A 153 -20.56 7.46 10.35
CA TYR A 153 -19.54 6.46 10.67
C TYR A 153 -20.10 5.05 10.92
N VAL A 154 -21.38 4.97 11.28
CA VAL A 154 -22.05 3.73 11.63
C VAL A 154 -23.49 3.79 11.11
N ASP A 155 -23.97 2.69 10.53
CA ASP A 155 -25.37 2.52 10.12
C ASP A 155 -26.07 1.49 11.01
N GLU A 156 -27.35 1.71 11.30
CA GLU A 156 -28.21 0.79 12.04
C GLU A 156 -29.41 0.38 11.18
N GLU A 157 -29.38 -0.85 10.64
CA GLU A 157 -30.44 -1.43 9.82
C GLU A 157 -30.88 -2.78 10.43
N ASP A 158 -32.18 -3.03 10.54
CA ASP A 158 -32.75 -4.26 11.12
C ASP A 158 -32.20 -4.63 12.52
N GLY A 159 -31.91 -3.60 13.34
CA GLY A 159 -31.30 -3.76 14.66
C GLY A 159 -29.84 -4.24 14.64
N LYS A 160 -29.20 -4.27 13.47
CA LYS A 160 -27.79 -4.58 13.26
C LYS A 160 -27.03 -3.28 13.01
N ILE A 161 -26.04 -3.06 13.85
CA ILE A 161 -25.15 -1.91 13.80
C ILE A 161 -23.91 -2.31 13.00
N LYS A 162 -23.59 -1.58 11.93
CA LYS A 162 -22.46 -1.85 11.03
C LYS A 162 -21.64 -0.60 10.80
N ILE A 163 -20.35 -0.77 10.51
CA ILE A 163 -19.46 0.34 10.18
C ILE A 163 -19.59 0.74 8.71
N THR A 164 -19.58 2.04 8.44
CA THR A 164 -19.57 2.60 7.08
C THR A 164 -18.14 2.70 6.53
N SER A 165 -17.98 3.17 5.29
CA SER A 165 -16.66 3.49 4.73
C SER A 165 -15.95 4.58 5.54
N ASP A 166 -16.66 5.66 5.88
CA ASP A 166 -16.10 6.78 6.64
C ASP A 166 -15.78 6.40 8.10
N GLY A 167 -16.58 5.50 8.67
CA GLY A 167 -16.30 4.93 9.99
C GLY A 167 -15.00 4.12 10.03
N LYS A 168 -14.64 3.43 8.95
CA LYS A 168 -13.35 2.69 8.87
C LYS A 168 -12.16 3.64 8.86
N SER A 169 -12.29 4.78 8.17
CA SER A 169 -11.28 5.84 8.15
C SER A 169 -11.12 6.48 9.53
N GLU A 170 -12.24 6.80 10.20
CA GLU A 170 -12.21 7.32 11.56
C GLU A 170 -11.64 6.31 12.56
N TYR A 171 -11.98 5.03 12.43
CA TYR A 171 -11.41 3.95 13.24
C TYR A 171 -9.88 3.91 13.09
N ALA A 172 -9.35 4.00 11.85
CA ALA A 172 -7.91 4.03 11.61
C ALA A 172 -7.24 5.25 12.27
N ARG A 173 -7.88 6.42 12.24
CA ARG A 173 -7.41 7.64 12.92
C ARG A 173 -7.42 7.48 14.44
N ILE A 174 -8.47 6.88 15.01
CA ILE A 174 -8.57 6.60 16.44
C ILE A 174 -7.44 5.67 16.89
N LEU A 175 -7.11 4.64 16.10
CA LEU A 175 -6.03 3.71 16.44
C LEU A 175 -4.66 4.41 16.52
N GLN A 176 -4.42 5.50 15.79
CA GLN A 176 -3.18 6.28 15.90
C GLN A 176 -3.06 6.99 17.27
N ASN A 177 -4.18 7.27 17.93
CA ASN A 177 -4.20 7.94 19.24
C ASN A 177 -3.99 6.98 20.41
N TYR A 178 -4.14 5.67 20.18
CA TYR A 178 -3.85 4.65 21.17
C TYR A 178 -2.47 4.06 20.90
N ASN A 179 -1.53 4.21 21.84
CA ASN A 179 -0.26 3.46 21.83
C ASN A 179 -0.54 1.96 22.04
N LEU A 180 -1.06 1.28 21.02
CA LEU A 180 -1.46 -0.12 21.10
C LEU A 180 -0.22 -1.00 21.27
N ASN A 181 -0.05 -1.43 22.52
CA ASN A 181 1.00 -2.33 22.98
C ASN A 181 1.02 -3.62 22.14
N ARG A 182 2.22 -3.94 21.65
CA ARG A 182 2.68 -5.15 20.92
C ARG A 182 2.03 -6.49 21.33
N GLN A 183 1.49 -6.60 22.54
CA GLN A 183 0.97 -7.81 23.17
C GLN A 183 -0.41 -8.27 22.65
N ALA A 184 -1.29 -7.35 22.24
CA ALA A 184 -2.61 -7.70 21.69
C ALA A 184 -2.50 -8.27 20.25
N ILE A 185 -1.60 -7.71 19.44
CA ILE A 185 -1.25 -8.23 18.11
C ILE A 185 -0.69 -9.65 18.24
N LEU A 186 0.22 -9.87 19.21
CA LEU A 186 0.81 -11.18 19.48
C LEU A 186 -0.21 -12.25 19.94
N GLU A 187 -1.30 -11.88 20.60
CA GLU A 187 -2.35 -12.84 21.00
C GLU A 187 -3.25 -13.26 19.83
N GLU A 188 -3.56 -12.36 18.90
CA GLU A 188 -4.27 -12.72 17.67
C GLU A 188 -3.42 -13.57 16.72
N GLU A 189 -2.14 -13.22 16.56
CA GLU A 189 -1.19 -14.01 15.78
C GLU A 189 -1.01 -15.41 16.37
N ARG A 190 -0.90 -15.54 17.70
CA ARG A 190 -0.85 -16.84 18.40
C ARG A 190 -2.10 -17.70 18.18
N LYS A 191 -3.29 -17.10 18.14
CA LYS A 191 -4.54 -17.83 17.84
C LYS A 191 -4.57 -18.34 16.40
N LYS A 192 -4.03 -17.60 15.43
CA LYS A 192 -3.90 -18.06 14.03
C LYS A 192 -2.90 -19.20 13.89
N ILE A 193 -1.76 -19.14 14.59
CA ILE A 193 -0.75 -20.22 14.62
C ILE A 193 -1.32 -21.51 15.24
N GLY A 194 -2.14 -21.40 16.29
CA GLY A 194 -2.77 -22.56 16.96
C GLY A 194 -3.65 -23.42 16.06
N TYR A 195 -4.26 -22.85 15.00
CA TYR A 195 -5.11 -23.59 14.04
C TYR A 195 -4.31 -24.28 12.92
N ILE A 196 -3.07 -23.83 12.67
CA ILE A 196 -2.26 -24.25 11.51
C ILE A 196 -1.21 -25.32 11.88
N ASN A 197 -1.16 -25.71 13.16
CA ASN A 197 0.02 -26.34 13.75
C ASN A 197 0.31 -27.78 13.26
N LYS A 198 -0.69 -28.64 13.04
CA LYS A 198 -0.43 -30.07 12.73
C LYS A 198 0.15 -30.32 11.33
N GLU A 199 -0.38 -29.66 10.30
CA GLU A 199 0.07 -29.86 8.91
C GLU A 199 1.45 -29.26 8.67
N VAL A 200 1.73 -28.08 9.24
CA VAL A 200 3.03 -27.42 9.13
C VAL A 200 4.12 -28.20 9.88
N LEU A 201 3.82 -28.69 11.08
CA LEU A 201 4.75 -29.55 11.81
C LEU A 201 5.03 -30.87 11.06
N ALA A 202 4.01 -31.46 10.42
CA ALA A 202 4.20 -32.63 9.56
C ALA A 202 5.07 -32.32 8.34
N PHE A 203 4.88 -31.14 7.72
CA PHE A 203 5.69 -30.67 6.61
C PHE A 203 7.16 -30.45 7.00
N PHE A 204 7.43 -29.77 8.12
CA PHE A 204 8.80 -29.58 8.63
C PHE A 204 9.48 -30.90 8.95
N LYS A 205 8.77 -31.85 9.60
CA LYS A 205 9.30 -33.20 9.85
C LYS A 205 9.60 -33.96 8.56
N LYS A 206 8.69 -33.93 7.58
CA LYS A 206 8.83 -34.61 6.29
C LYS A 206 10.09 -34.16 5.53
N PHE A 207 10.42 -32.87 5.59
CA PHE A 207 11.54 -32.28 4.87
C PHE A 207 12.75 -31.94 5.74
N LYS A 208 12.77 -32.40 7.00
CA LYS A 208 13.85 -32.16 7.98
C LYS A 208 14.25 -30.68 8.10
N ILE A 209 13.26 -29.79 8.17
CA ILE A 209 13.47 -28.36 8.35
C ILE A 209 13.64 -28.09 9.84
N GLU A 210 14.89 -28.01 10.32
CA GLU A 210 15.23 -27.85 11.74
C GLU A 210 15.65 -26.41 12.11
N ASP A 211 16.06 -25.61 11.12
CA ASP A 211 16.47 -24.21 11.32
C ASP A 211 15.28 -23.35 11.80
N GLU A 212 15.35 -22.89 13.05
CA GLU A 212 14.31 -22.12 13.72
C GLU A 212 13.96 -20.82 12.98
N GLU A 213 14.95 -20.16 12.36
CA GLU A 213 14.73 -18.92 11.62
C GLU A 213 14.05 -19.17 10.28
N VAL A 214 14.38 -20.28 9.60
CA VAL A 214 13.65 -20.71 8.40
C VAL A 214 12.20 -21.06 8.76
N GLN A 215 11.98 -21.76 9.87
CA GLN A 215 10.63 -22.09 10.35
C GLN A 215 9.84 -20.82 10.68
N PHE A 216 10.45 -19.87 11.40
CA PHE A 216 9.83 -18.60 11.75
C PHE A 216 9.45 -17.77 10.51
N ARG A 217 10.36 -17.64 9.53
CA ARG A 217 10.10 -16.98 8.25
C ARG A 217 8.96 -17.65 7.49
N PHE A 218 8.99 -18.99 7.40
CA PHE A 218 7.94 -19.76 6.74
C PHE A 218 6.56 -19.48 7.36
N ILE A 219 6.46 -19.53 8.69
CA ILE A 219 5.20 -19.28 9.41
C ILE A 219 4.73 -17.84 9.16
N THR A 220 5.66 -16.88 9.20
CA THR A 220 5.37 -15.47 8.93
C THR A 220 4.80 -15.27 7.51
N TYR A 221 5.39 -15.90 6.51
CA TYR A 221 4.90 -15.83 5.13
C TYR A 221 3.54 -16.50 4.98
N MET A 222 3.34 -17.66 5.59
CA MET A 222 2.07 -18.37 5.58
C MET A 222 0.93 -17.58 6.24
N LEU A 223 1.20 -16.83 7.31
CA LEU A 223 0.19 -15.97 7.96
C LEU A 223 -0.22 -14.77 7.10
N LYS A 224 0.68 -14.30 6.22
CA LYS A 224 0.46 -13.14 5.35
C LYS A 224 -0.07 -13.52 3.96
N LEU A 225 0.33 -14.68 3.45
CA LEU A 225 0.02 -15.16 2.11
C LEU A 225 -0.99 -16.31 2.22
N SER A 226 -2.26 -16.03 1.92
CA SER A 226 -3.32 -17.04 2.04
C SER A 226 -3.30 -18.03 0.88
N PHE A 227 -3.43 -19.32 1.20
CA PHE A 227 -3.53 -20.39 0.18
C PHE A 227 -4.80 -20.24 -0.68
N GLU A 228 -5.88 -19.68 -0.13
CA GLU A 228 -7.17 -19.50 -0.83
C GLU A 228 -7.03 -18.75 -2.15
N LYS A 229 -6.16 -17.73 -2.22
CA LYS A 229 -5.91 -16.95 -3.43
C LYS A 229 -5.27 -17.73 -4.57
N VAL A 230 -4.52 -18.79 -4.24
CA VAL A 230 -3.81 -19.60 -5.23
C VAL A 230 -4.45 -20.97 -5.42
N ASN A 231 -5.43 -21.36 -4.61
CA ASN A 231 -6.01 -22.71 -4.61
C ASN A 231 -6.56 -23.16 -5.97
N GLN A 232 -7.13 -22.24 -6.76
CA GLN A 232 -7.64 -22.55 -8.10
C GLN A 232 -6.53 -23.00 -9.08
N LEU A 233 -5.32 -22.44 -8.94
CA LEU A 233 -4.17 -22.69 -9.80
C LEU A 233 -3.21 -23.74 -9.19
N LEU A 234 -2.88 -23.57 -7.92
CA LEU A 234 -2.14 -24.49 -7.06
C LEU A 234 -3.14 -25.39 -6.30
N LYS A 235 -3.65 -26.42 -6.97
CA LYS A 235 -4.58 -27.42 -6.40
C LYS A 235 -4.02 -28.23 -5.20
N ASN A 236 -2.78 -27.96 -4.78
CA ASN A 236 -2.09 -28.73 -3.74
C ASN A 236 -1.39 -27.78 -2.75
N LYS A 237 -1.85 -27.83 -1.51
CA LYS A 237 -1.34 -27.04 -0.37
C LYS A 237 0.13 -27.33 -0.05
N GLU A 238 0.62 -28.55 -0.26
CA GLU A 238 2.04 -28.89 -0.08
C GLU A 238 2.93 -28.16 -1.10
N LYS A 239 2.46 -27.97 -2.34
CA LYS A 239 3.22 -27.18 -3.34
C LYS A 239 3.32 -25.72 -2.93
N PHE A 240 2.25 -25.17 -2.36
CA PHE A 240 2.27 -23.83 -1.79
C PHE A 240 3.29 -23.72 -0.65
N TYR A 241 3.31 -24.70 0.27
CA TYR A 241 4.34 -24.74 1.32
C TYR A 241 5.77 -24.82 0.76
N LYS A 242 6.01 -25.57 -0.31
CA LYS A 242 7.33 -25.60 -0.98
C LYS A 242 7.73 -24.23 -1.54
N ILE A 243 6.79 -23.48 -2.13
CA ILE A 243 7.06 -22.12 -2.62
C ILE A 243 7.43 -21.19 -1.45
N LEU A 244 6.69 -21.25 -0.34
CA LEU A 244 7.02 -20.46 0.85
C LEU A 244 8.37 -20.86 1.45
N LEU A 245 8.68 -22.15 1.50
CA LEU A 245 9.95 -22.67 1.98
C LEU A 245 11.13 -22.20 1.12
N PHE A 246 10.97 -22.13 -0.21
CA PHE A 246 11.99 -21.59 -1.10
C PHE A 246 12.33 -20.13 -0.74
N LEU A 247 11.32 -19.28 -0.54
CA LEU A 247 11.52 -17.89 -0.09
C LEU A 247 12.20 -17.83 1.29
N SER A 248 11.85 -18.74 2.20
CA SER A 248 12.44 -18.78 3.55
C SER A 248 13.91 -19.23 3.58
N LEU A 249 14.31 -20.11 2.65
CA LEU A 249 15.68 -20.61 2.51
C LEU A 249 16.58 -19.61 1.79
N ASN A 250 16.06 -18.94 0.77
CA ASN A 250 16.78 -17.92 0.00
C ASN A 250 16.58 -16.52 0.60
N HIS A 251 16.84 -16.36 1.90
CA HIS A 251 16.72 -15.07 2.60
C HIS A 251 18.12 -14.48 2.87
N PRO A 252 18.34 -13.14 2.79
CA PRO A 252 19.67 -12.54 2.95
C PRO A 252 20.42 -12.92 4.23
N ASP A 253 19.69 -13.13 5.34
CA ASP A 253 20.26 -13.57 6.64
C ASP A 253 20.96 -14.94 6.58
N ARG A 254 20.72 -15.73 5.52
CA ARG A 254 21.35 -17.04 5.32
C ARG A 254 22.63 -16.99 4.50
N TYR A 255 23.04 -15.82 4.00
CA TYR A 255 24.28 -15.71 3.23
C TYR A 255 25.48 -16.32 4.00
N PRO A 256 26.34 -17.12 3.34
CA PRO A 256 26.38 -17.41 1.89
C PRO A 256 25.49 -18.56 1.43
N ASP A 257 24.75 -19.23 2.33
CA ASP A 257 23.88 -20.34 1.95
C ASP A 257 22.74 -19.86 1.04
N PHE A 258 22.54 -20.55 -0.07
CA PHE A 258 21.37 -20.40 -0.91
C PHE A 258 21.07 -21.73 -1.62
N ILE A 259 19.89 -21.84 -2.21
CA ILE A 259 19.51 -22.99 -3.04
C ILE A 259 18.97 -22.51 -4.38
N SER A 260 19.57 -22.96 -5.47
CA SER A 260 19.12 -22.62 -6.81
C SER A 260 17.72 -23.20 -7.07
N SER A 261 16.93 -22.58 -7.95
CA SER A 261 15.60 -23.13 -8.27
C SER A 261 15.68 -24.51 -8.94
N LYS A 262 16.80 -24.81 -9.60
CA LYS A 262 17.10 -26.14 -10.16
C LYS A 262 17.27 -27.17 -9.05
N ASP A 263 18.21 -26.95 -8.13
CA ASP A 263 18.53 -27.92 -7.07
C ASP A 263 17.34 -28.08 -6.10
N TYR A 264 16.64 -26.98 -5.80
CA TYR A 264 15.42 -27.02 -5.00
C TYR A 264 14.34 -27.89 -5.64
N SER A 265 14.14 -27.76 -6.96
CA SER A 265 13.15 -28.55 -7.69
C SER A 265 13.45 -30.05 -7.64
N GLU A 266 14.73 -30.43 -7.69
CA GLU A 266 15.18 -31.81 -7.60
C GLU A 266 15.01 -32.41 -6.20
N ILE A 267 15.35 -31.65 -5.16
CA ILE A 267 15.27 -32.07 -3.74
C ILE A 267 13.81 -32.17 -3.29
N TYR A 268 13.01 -31.13 -3.53
CA TYR A 268 11.64 -31.01 -3.01
C TYR A 268 10.58 -31.54 -3.97
N LYS A 269 10.98 -32.06 -5.14
CA LYS A 269 10.10 -32.64 -6.17
C LYS A 269 8.97 -31.68 -6.57
N ILE A 270 9.32 -30.42 -6.83
CA ILE A 270 8.44 -29.42 -7.43
C ILE A 270 8.94 -29.14 -8.85
N LYS A 271 8.03 -28.96 -9.82
CA LYS A 271 8.44 -28.60 -11.19
C LYS A 271 9.06 -27.20 -11.17
N LYS A 272 10.27 -27.06 -11.71
CA LYS A 272 10.98 -25.77 -11.77
C LYS A 272 10.15 -24.65 -12.39
N THR A 273 9.46 -24.92 -13.51
CA THR A 273 8.58 -23.94 -14.17
C THR A 273 7.45 -23.45 -13.27
N VAL A 274 6.91 -24.32 -12.41
CA VAL A 274 5.88 -23.95 -11.44
C VAL A 274 6.48 -23.11 -10.33
N LEU A 275 7.64 -23.51 -9.80
CA LEU A 275 8.33 -22.76 -8.76
C LEU A 275 8.68 -21.34 -9.24
N ASP A 276 9.36 -21.22 -10.38
CA ASP A 276 9.83 -19.94 -10.92
C ASP A 276 8.63 -19.00 -11.18
N TYR A 277 7.55 -19.50 -11.82
CA TYR A 277 6.34 -18.72 -12.05
C TYR A 277 5.76 -18.11 -10.76
N TYR A 278 5.55 -18.92 -9.73
CA TYR A 278 4.97 -18.42 -8.49
C TYR A 278 5.91 -17.52 -7.70
N ILE A 279 7.22 -17.77 -7.75
CA ILE A 279 8.20 -16.87 -7.12
C ILE A 279 8.17 -15.50 -7.80
N GLU A 280 8.12 -15.44 -9.13
CA GLU A 280 8.01 -14.17 -9.86
C GLU A 280 6.69 -13.44 -9.55
N GLU A 281 5.56 -14.14 -9.62
CA GLU A 281 4.23 -13.55 -9.40
C GLU A 281 4.00 -13.09 -7.95
N ILE A 282 4.53 -13.83 -6.97
CA ILE A 282 4.51 -13.41 -5.55
C ILE A 282 5.47 -12.25 -5.34
N SER A 283 6.68 -12.30 -5.91
CA SER A 283 7.67 -11.24 -5.73
C SER A 283 7.26 -9.92 -6.36
N ALA A 284 6.61 -9.98 -7.53
CA ALA A 284 6.04 -8.83 -8.22
C ALA A 284 4.80 -8.24 -7.51
N GLY A 285 4.21 -8.96 -6.54
CA GLY A 285 3.02 -8.53 -5.82
C GLY A 285 1.72 -8.65 -6.65
N LYS A 286 1.70 -9.50 -7.68
CA LYS A 286 0.53 -9.69 -8.56
C LYS A 286 -0.54 -10.57 -7.92
N ILE A 287 -0.13 -11.61 -7.19
CA ILE A 287 -1.04 -12.53 -6.49
C ILE A 287 -1.44 -11.96 -5.11
N TYR A 288 -0.46 -11.37 -4.42
CA TYR A 288 -0.62 -10.82 -3.08
C TYR A 288 -0.16 -9.37 -3.08
N SER A 289 -0.84 -8.50 -2.34
CA SER A 289 -0.43 -7.10 -2.16
C SER A 289 0.96 -6.95 -1.50
N THR A 290 1.53 -8.04 -1.00
CA THR A 290 2.86 -8.05 -0.39
C THR A 290 3.94 -8.34 -1.43
N LYS A 291 4.81 -7.35 -1.67
CA LYS A 291 5.99 -7.44 -2.56
C LYS A 291 7.18 -8.10 -1.87
N PHE A 292 8.02 -8.83 -2.63
CA PHE A 292 9.35 -9.27 -2.20
C PHE A 292 10.42 -8.59 -3.05
N PHE A 293 11.48 -8.12 -2.39
CA PHE A 293 12.66 -7.55 -3.02
C PHE A 293 13.69 -8.64 -3.29
N LYS A 294 14.43 -8.50 -4.39
CA LYS A 294 15.43 -9.45 -4.87
C LYS A 294 16.84 -8.86 -4.73
N LEU A 295 17.78 -9.65 -4.22
CA LEU A 295 19.21 -9.34 -4.16
C LEU A 295 20.02 -10.46 -4.84
N SER A 296 20.87 -10.09 -5.80
CA SER A 296 21.75 -11.02 -6.50
C SER A 296 23.14 -10.97 -5.88
N ALA A 297 23.59 -12.06 -5.25
CA ALA A 297 24.92 -12.15 -4.67
C ALA A 297 26.01 -12.38 -5.75
N PRO A 298 27.27 -11.98 -5.49
CA PRO A 298 28.38 -12.24 -6.41
C PRO A 298 28.59 -13.74 -6.71
N SER A 299 28.22 -14.62 -5.78
CA SER A 299 28.25 -16.08 -5.94
C SER A 299 27.19 -16.62 -6.92
N GLY A 300 26.33 -15.76 -7.49
CA GLY A 300 25.20 -16.14 -8.34
C GLY A 300 23.93 -16.50 -7.57
N GLY A 301 23.97 -16.50 -6.23
CA GLY A 301 22.82 -16.75 -5.37
C GLY A 301 21.78 -15.61 -5.44
N ILE A 302 20.50 -15.98 -5.42
CA ILE A 302 19.40 -15.01 -5.41
C ILE A 302 18.69 -15.07 -4.06
N TYR A 303 18.61 -13.92 -3.40
CA TYR A 303 17.98 -13.76 -2.10
C TYR A 303 16.73 -12.88 -2.17
N TYR A 304 15.74 -13.19 -1.34
CA TYR A 304 14.45 -12.52 -1.29
C TYR A 304 14.13 -12.03 0.12
N PHE A 305 13.63 -10.80 0.24
CA PHE A 305 13.15 -10.28 1.51
C PHE A 305 11.87 -9.46 1.34
N GLN A 306 11.00 -9.53 2.34
CA GLN A 306 9.61 -9.06 2.23
C GLN A 306 9.48 -7.56 2.50
N SER A 307 8.66 -6.87 1.71
CA SER A 307 8.21 -5.50 2.00
C SER A 307 7.44 -5.42 3.32
N GLY A 308 7.78 -4.45 4.19
CA GLY A 308 7.26 -4.36 5.56
C GLY A 308 7.81 -5.43 6.51
N GLY A 309 8.75 -6.26 6.06
CA GLY A 309 9.54 -7.18 6.89
C GLY A 309 10.61 -6.45 7.71
N LYS A 310 11.29 -7.17 8.62
CA LYS A 310 12.33 -6.59 9.50
C LYS A 310 13.45 -5.93 8.70
N LEU A 311 14.02 -6.63 7.72
CA LEU A 311 15.10 -6.13 6.87
C LEU A 311 14.68 -4.87 6.11
N GLU A 312 13.52 -4.88 5.45
CA GLU A 312 13.05 -3.72 4.68
C GLU A 312 12.73 -2.53 5.57
N LYS A 313 12.11 -2.72 6.75
CA LYS A 313 11.85 -1.62 7.70
C LYS A 313 13.14 -0.97 8.19
N MET A 314 14.14 -1.76 8.54
CA MET A 314 15.43 -1.23 8.99
C MET A 314 16.17 -0.53 7.84
N LEU A 315 16.18 -1.13 6.65
CA LEU A 315 16.73 -0.49 5.44
C LEU A 315 15.98 0.82 5.12
N GLN A 316 14.65 0.84 5.24
CA GLN A 316 13.81 2.01 5.03
C GLN A 316 14.19 3.14 5.99
N ILE A 317 14.27 2.86 7.29
CA ILE A 317 14.62 3.86 8.31
C ILE A 317 16.00 4.46 8.03
N ILE A 318 17.01 3.61 7.82
CA ILE A 318 18.38 4.05 7.53
C ILE A 318 18.42 4.89 6.25
N THR A 319 17.72 4.44 5.20
CA THR A 319 17.66 5.16 3.93
C THR A 319 16.98 6.52 4.09
N ILE A 320 15.84 6.59 4.79
CA ILE A 320 15.15 7.85 5.09
C ILE A 320 16.04 8.79 5.90
N GLU A 321 16.65 8.31 6.98
CA GLU A 321 17.50 9.12 7.85
C GLU A 321 18.68 9.72 7.08
N GLN A 322 19.41 8.92 6.29
CA GLN A 322 20.55 9.41 5.52
C GLN A 322 20.13 10.41 4.44
N ILE A 323 19.04 10.13 3.73
CA ILE A 323 18.51 11.03 2.70
C ILE A 323 18.06 12.37 3.32
N THR A 324 17.35 12.31 4.45
CA THR A 324 16.83 13.50 5.14
C THR A 324 17.96 14.32 5.74
N LYS A 325 18.91 13.68 6.42
CA LYS A 325 20.12 14.30 6.96
C LYS A 325 20.91 15.03 5.87
N MET A 326 21.10 14.40 4.71
CA MET A 326 21.78 15.01 3.59
C MET A 326 21.00 16.17 2.98
N ALA A 327 19.69 16.02 2.82
CA ALA A 327 18.84 17.11 2.33
C ALA A 327 18.86 18.33 3.27
N TYR A 328 18.82 18.11 4.58
CA TYR A 328 18.93 19.16 5.60
C TYR A 328 20.28 19.83 5.63
N ILE A 329 21.37 19.06 5.61
CA ILE A 329 22.73 19.62 5.55
C ILE A 329 22.89 20.43 4.25
N ASN A 330 22.41 19.93 3.12
CA ASN A 330 22.48 20.65 1.85
C ASN A 330 21.64 21.95 1.88
N THR A 331 20.46 21.95 2.48
CA THR A 331 19.62 23.17 2.62
C THR A 331 20.18 24.16 3.63
N LEU A 332 20.87 23.69 4.68
CA LEU A 332 21.47 24.55 5.71
C LEU A 332 22.77 25.23 5.24
N PHE A 333 23.57 24.54 4.42
CA PHE A 333 24.92 24.98 4.03
C PHE A 333 25.05 25.43 2.56
N SER A 334 24.00 25.41 1.74
CA SER A 334 24.04 25.92 0.36
C SER A 334 23.01 27.01 0.09
N LYS A 335 23.45 28.14 -0.47
CA LYS A 335 22.57 29.14 -1.12
C LYS A 335 22.21 28.76 -2.57
N THR A 336 22.64 27.59 -3.07
CA THR A 336 22.34 27.14 -4.45
C THR A 336 22.54 25.63 -4.57
N LEU A 337 21.46 24.90 -4.89
CA LEU A 337 21.43 23.46 -5.20
C LEU A 337 22.09 23.08 -6.56
N HIS A 338 23.02 23.89 -7.09
CA HIS A 338 23.45 23.82 -8.50
C HIS A 338 24.77 23.10 -8.78
N THR A 339 25.42 22.53 -7.77
CA THR A 339 26.56 21.63 -7.98
C THR A 339 26.55 20.51 -6.95
N LEU A 340 25.85 19.40 -7.23
CA LEU A 340 26.06 18.15 -6.49
C LEU A 340 26.96 17.23 -7.34
N PRO A 341 28.23 17.00 -6.95
CA PRO A 341 29.11 16.04 -7.62
C PRO A 341 28.70 14.59 -7.28
N ILE A 342 29.08 13.66 -8.15
CA ILE A 342 28.96 12.18 -8.01
C ILE A 342 29.44 11.65 -6.64
N SER A 343 30.27 12.43 -5.92
CA SER A 343 30.73 12.15 -4.55
C SER A 343 29.59 12.00 -3.53
N ILE A 344 28.44 12.65 -3.72
CA ILE A 344 27.33 12.63 -2.76
C ILE A 344 26.52 11.32 -2.84
N ARG A 345 26.26 10.78 -4.05
CA ARG A 345 25.60 9.47 -4.21
C ARG A 345 26.46 8.37 -3.58
N ASN A 346 27.74 8.33 -3.93
CA ASN A 346 28.67 7.35 -3.37
C ASN A 346 28.84 7.54 -1.86
N SER A 347 28.81 8.78 -1.35
CA SER A 347 28.76 9.05 0.10
C SER A 347 27.50 8.51 0.75
N ILE A 348 26.31 8.73 0.18
CA ILE A 348 25.03 8.24 0.72
C ILE A 348 25.00 6.71 0.71
N ILE A 349 25.35 6.10 -0.42
CA ILE A 349 25.45 4.65 -0.56
C ILE A 349 26.46 4.12 0.47
N ASN A 350 27.66 4.71 0.57
CA ASN A 350 28.67 4.29 1.53
C ASN A 350 28.28 4.52 2.99
N GLN A 351 27.49 5.56 3.30
CA GLN A 351 26.97 5.84 4.64
C GLN A 351 25.85 4.87 5.02
N ILE A 352 24.90 4.61 4.10
CA ILE A 352 23.87 3.58 4.26
C ILE A 352 24.56 2.22 4.46
N PHE A 353 25.52 1.88 3.61
CA PHE A 353 26.30 0.65 3.76
C PHE A 353 27.10 0.60 5.04
N GLY A 354 27.74 1.69 5.44
CA GLY A 354 28.50 1.79 6.68
C GLY A 354 27.63 1.52 7.90
N GLN A 355 26.38 1.98 7.90
CA GLN A 355 25.41 1.71 8.97
C GLN A 355 24.79 0.31 8.91
N LEU A 356 24.64 -0.27 7.71
CA LEU A 356 24.15 -1.66 7.53
C LEU A 356 25.20 -2.71 7.89
N LYS A 357 26.49 -2.34 7.83
CA LYS A 357 27.67 -3.21 7.86
C LYS A 357 27.80 -4.11 9.08
N GLU A 358 27.10 -3.80 10.16
CA GLU A 358 27.31 -4.49 11.45
C GLU A 358 26.11 -5.32 11.92
N THR A 359 24.95 -5.29 11.24
CA THR A 359 23.73 -5.95 11.79
C THR A 359 22.72 -6.51 10.79
N LEU A 360 22.76 -6.16 9.50
CA LEU A 360 21.60 -6.35 8.60
C LEU A 360 21.86 -7.11 7.30
N PHE A 361 23.00 -6.90 6.67
CA PHE A 361 23.40 -7.62 5.46
C PHE A 361 24.87 -7.99 5.55
N HIS A 362 25.23 -9.18 5.05
CA HIS A 362 26.61 -9.61 4.99
C HIS A 362 27.44 -8.67 4.08
N ASN A 363 28.71 -8.45 4.42
CA ASN A 363 29.60 -7.52 3.72
C ASN A 363 29.73 -7.80 2.22
N ASP A 364 29.72 -9.07 1.83
CA ASP A 364 29.85 -9.48 0.44
C ASP A 364 28.63 -9.12 -0.43
N LEU A 365 27.47 -8.83 0.19
CA LEU A 365 26.28 -8.34 -0.50
C LEU A 365 26.38 -6.83 -0.79
N ARG A 366 27.54 -6.20 -0.57
CA ARG A 366 27.72 -4.75 -0.75
C ARG A 366 27.54 -4.27 -2.18
N GLU A 367 28.10 -4.96 -3.17
CA GLU A 367 27.82 -4.55 -4.55
C GLU A 367 26.34 -4.84 -4.90
N SER A 368 25.79 -5.94 -4.39
CA SER A 368 24.38 -6.28 -4.55
C SER A 368 23.41 -5.22 -4.01
N LEU A 369 23.63 -4.67 -2.81
CA LEU A 369 22.75 -3.58 -2.35
C LEU A 369 23.04 -2.24 -3.03
N LYS A 370 24.25 -2.01 -3.55
CA LYS A 370 24.58 -0.81 -4.31
C LYS A 370 23.79 -0.77 -5.63
N ASP A 371 23.59 -1.92 -6.24
CA ASP A 371 22.74 -2.08 -7.43
C ASP A 371 21.24 -2.02 -7.08
N PHE A 372 20.86 -2.48 -5.89
CA PHE A 372 19.47 -2.52 -5.44
C PHE A 372 18.92 -1.17 -4.93
N LEU A 373 19.74 -0.40 -4.21
CA LEU A 373 19.34 0.84 -3.53
C LEU A 373 18.65 1.88 -4.44
N PRO A 374 19.06 2.09 -5.71
CA PRO A 374 18.42 3.07 -6.59
C PRO A 374 16.94 2.76 -6.85
N GLU A 375 16.64 1.52 -7.25
CA GLU A 375 15.26 1.05 -7.47
C GLU A 375 14.44 1.04 -6.18
N TYR A 376 15.11 0.76 -5.06
CA TYR A 376 14.48 0.82 -3.74
C TYR A 376 14.11 2.26 -3.32
N ILE A 377 14.99 3.24 -3.55
CA ILE A 377 14.74 4.66 -3.28
C ILE A 377 13.58 5.17 -4.15
N LYS A 378 13.50 4.74 -5.41
CA LYS A 378 12.38 5.03 -6.30
C LYS A 378 11.06 4.46 -5.79
N TYR A 379 11.08 3.21 -5.33
CA TYR A 379 9.93 2.60 -4.66
C TYR A 379 9.48 3.38 -3.41
N LEU A 380 10.42 3.84 -2.58
CA LEU A 380 10.10 4.66 -1.41
C LEU A 380 9.54 6.04 -1.78
N SER A 381 10.11 6.69 -2.80
CA SER A 381 9.61 7.98 -3.34
C SER A 381 8.15 7.86 -3.78
N TYR A 382 7.82 6.81 -4.53
CA TYR A 382 6.44 6.54 -4.92
C TYR A 382 5.53 6.34 -3.70
N LYS A 383 5.93 5.46 -2.77
CA LYS A 383 5.15 5.14 -1.56
C LYS A 383 4.89 6.37 -0.68
N ILE A 384 5.83 7.31 -0.63
CA ILE A 384 5.72 8.56 0.12
C ILE A 384 4.81 9.56 -0.61
N LYS A 385 4.94 9.71 -1.93
CA LYS A 385 4.07 10.56 -2.76
C LYS A 385 2.61 10.12 -2.75
N THR A 386 2.35 8.81 -2.62
CA THR A 386 0.99 8.24 -2.59
C THR A 386 0.37 8.17 -1.19
N LYS A 387 1.02 8.71 -0.15
CA LYS A 387 0.40 8.77 1.19
C LYS A 387 -0.78 9.77 1.14
N PRO A 388 -2.00 9.35 1.56
CA PRO A 388 -3.22 10.15 1.40
C PRO A 388 -3.33 11.35 2.35
N GLU A 389 -2.39 11.54 3.27
CA GLU A 389 -2.45 12.59 4.28
C GLU A 389 -1.12 13.37 4.35
N ILE A 390 -0.98 14.39 3.52
CA ILE A 390 0.06 15.42 3.68
C ILE A 390 -0.45 16.43 4.71
N LYS A 391 -0.28 16.12 6.00
CA LYS A 391 -0.88 16.91 7.09
C LYS A 391 0.02 18.05 7.59
N THR A 392 1.33 17.93 7.44
CA THR A 392 2.29 18.88 8.04
C THR A 392 3.28 19.45 7.01
N SER A 393 3.92 20.57 7.35
CA SER A 393 5.02 21.14 6.55
C SER A 393 6.21 20.18 6.41
N PHE A 394 6.38 19.27 7.38
CA PHE A 394 7.40 18.21 7.34
C PHE A 394 7.06 17.16 6.29
N ASP A 395 5.79 16.74 6.17
CA ASP A 395 5.36 15.77 5.15
C ASP A 395 5.51 16.33 3.72
N LYS A 396 5.24 17.63 3.54
CA LYS A 396 5.46 18.35 2.27
C LYS A 396 6.94 18.38 1.89
N LEU A 397 7.79 18.68 2.87
CA LEU A 397 9.23 18.77 2.69
C LEU A 397 9.85 17.38 2.46
N GLU A 398 9.37 16.35 3.16
CA GLU A 398 9.72 14.94 2.90
C GLU A 398 9.35 14.55 1.46
N GLY A 399 8.15 14.89 0.98
CA GLY A 399 7.74 14.66 -0.41
C GLY A 399 8.64 15.33 -1.46
N ILE A 400 9.10 16.56 -1.17
CA ILE A 400 10.05 17.30 -2.04
C ILE A 400 11.43 16.64 -2.04
N ILE A 401 11.97 16.31 -0.86
CA ILE A 401 13.26 15.60 -0.71
C ILE A 401 13.25 14.29 -1.50
N TRP A 402 12.19 13.49 -1.37
CA TRP A 402 12.09 12.21 -2.05
C TRP A 402 11.84 12.31 -3.55
N GLN A 403 11.29 13.42 -4.03
CA GLN A 403 11.21 13.69 -5.46
C GLN A 403 12.59 14.01 -6.03
N ASP A 404 13.31 14.93 -5.41
CA ASP A 404 14.63 15.36 -5.87
C ASP A 404 15.64 14.20 -5.78
N MET A 405 15.50 13.32 -4.77
CA MET A 405 16.34 12.13 -4.60
C MET A 405 16.03 11.00 -5.59
N SER A 406 14.78 10.84 -6.04
CA SER A 406 14.46 9.96 -7.17
C SER A 406 15.19 10.44 -8.42
N GLU A 407 15.16 11.74 -8.71
CA GLU A 407 15.85 12.34 -9.86
C GLU A 407 17.38 12.15 -9.77
N ILE A 408 17.96 12.25 -8.57
CA ILE A 408 19.38 11.97 -8.30
C ILE A 408 19.72 10.49 -8.48
N PHE A 409 18.86 9.56 -8.05
CA PHE A 409 19.12 8.11 -8.17
C PHE A 409 18.73 7.50 -9.53
N ASP A 410 17.77 8.08 -10.25
CA ASP A 410 17.44 7.76 -11.65
C ASP A 410 18.60 8.15 -12.59
N SER A 411 19.53 9.00 -12.15
CA SER A 411 20.75 9.30 -12.89
C SER A 411 21.75 8.12 -12.99
N GLN A 412 21.47 6.92 -12.46
CA GLN A 412 22.38 5.76 -12.53
C GLN A 412 22.34 5.02 -13.87
N PHE A 413 21.49 5.48 -14.77
CA PHE A 413 21.55 5.16 -16.18
C PHE A 413 22.87 5.69 -16.85
N SER A 414 23.70 6.46 -16.13
CA SER A 414 24.71 7.41 -16.64
C SER A 414 26.19 7.00 -16.71
N GLU A 415 26.58 5.73 -16.78
CA GLU A 415 27.93 5.45 -17.33
C GLU A 415 27.82 5.30 -18.85
N ASP A 416 27.02 4.37 -19.34
CA ASP A 416 26.70 4.25 -20.77
C ASP A 416 25.95 5.47 -21.32
N LEU A 417 25.02 6.07 -20.57
CA LEU A 417 24.32 7.27 -21.04
C LEU A 417 25.14 8.56 -20.92
N LYS A 418 26.20 8.62 -20.12
CA LYS A 418 27.06 9.82 -20.05
C LYS A 418 28.02 9.85 -21.21
N ASP A 419 28.53 8.69 -21.63
CA ASP A 419 29.28 8.57 -22.87
C ASP A 419 28.38 8.89 -24.08
N GLN A 420 27.17 8.33 -24.13
CA GLN A 420 26.17 8.70 -25.16
C GLN A 420 25.71 10.17 -25.07
N TYR A 421 25.61 10.76 -23.87
CA TYR A 421 25.26 12.17 -23.67
C TYR A 421 26.36 13.09 -24.23
N ILE A 422 27.62 12.81 -23.87
CA ILE A 422 28.78 13.58 -24.31
C ILE A 422 28.93 13.46 -25.83
N GLU A 423 28.77 12.25 -26.38
CA GLU A 423 28.81 11.99 -27.82
C GLU A 423 27.67 12.72 -28.56
N LYS A 424 26.41 12.55 -28.13
CA LYS A 424 25.25 13.23 -28.74
C LYS A 424 25.36 14.75 -28.68
N ILE A 425 25.82 15.32 -27.57
CA ILE A 425 26.03 16.76 -27.45
C ILE A 425 27.16 17.21 -28.38
N ARG A 426 28.29 16.49 -28.43
CA ARG A 426 29.42 16.80 -29.31
C ARG A 426 29.01 16.75 -30.79
N ASP A 427 28.22 15.75 -31.19
CA ASP A 427 27.72 15.61 -32.55
C ASP A 427 26.80 16.75 -32.96
N ILE A 428 25.85 17.12 -32.09
CA ILE A 428 24.97 18.26 -32.34
C ILE A 428 25.77 19.56 -32.38
N GLU A 429 26.77 19.74 -31.50
CA GLU A 429 27.63 20.94 -31.49
C GLU A 429 28.48 21.06 -32.76
N ASN A 430 28.99 19.94 -33.27
CA ASN A 430 29.70 19.93 -34.55
C ASN A 430 28.76 20.29 -35.71
N LYS A 431 27.51 19.80 -35.71
CA LYS A 431 26.50 20.20 -36.69
C LYS A 431 26.15 21.68 -36.61
N ILE A 432 26.01 22.24 -35.40
CA ILE A 432 25.75 23.68 -35.19
C ILE A 432 26.94 24.52 -35.71
N LYS A 433 28.18 24.05 -35.55
CA LYS A 433 29.35 24.76 -36.12
C LYS A 433 29.32 24.79 -37.66
N ILE A 434 28.83 23.74 -38.29
CA ILE A 434 28.72 23.63 -39.75
C ILE A 434 27.56 24.49 -40.28
N ASP A 435 26.42 24.47 -39.59
CA ASP A 435 25.21 25.18 -39.99
C ASP A 435 24.60 25.95 -38.79
N PRO A 436 25.16 27.12 -38.44
CA PRO A 436 24.78 27.86 -37.24
C PRO A 436 23.41 28.56 -37.34
N GLU A 437 22.83 28.68 -38.53
CA GLU A 437 21.51 29.29 -38.73
C GLU A 437 20.36 28.27 -38.62
N ASN A 438 20.68 26.99 -38.48
CA ASN A 438 19.69 25.93 -38.42
C ASN A 438 19.12 25.74 -37.01
N ILE A 439 17.99 26.41 -36.77
CA ILE A 439 17.28 26.40 -35.51
C ILE A 439 16.91 24.98 -35.01
N GLN A 440 16.69 24.02 -35.92
CA GLN A 440 16.34 22.64 -35.54
C GLN A 440 17.48 21.93 -34.79
N LEU A 441 18.74 22.31 -35.05
CA LEU A 441 19.89 21.79 -34.33
C LEU A 441 19.92 22.29 -32.87
N TYR A 442 19.56 23.56 -32.66
CA TYR A 442 19.40 24.14 -31.33
C TYR A 442 18.26 23.47 -30.56
N GLU A 443 17.12 23.25 -31.23
CA GLU A 443 15.99 22.51 -30.63
C GLU A 443 16.37 21.07 -30.28
N SER A 444 17.18 20.42 -31.12
CA SER A 444 17.70 19.07 -30.85
C SER A 444 18.63 19.07 -29.64
N LYS A 445 19.54 20.06 -29.54
CA LYS A 445 20.40 20.23 -28.35
C LYS A 445 19.58 20.42 -27.09
N ILE A 446 18.56 21.28 -27.13
CA ILE A 446 17.66 21.53 -26.01
C ILE A 446 16.93 20.24 -25.59
N LYS A 447 16.39 19.47 -26.54
CA LYS A 447 15.74 18.18 -26.26
C LYS A 447 16.68 17.22 -25.54
N ILE A 448 17.93 17.10 -26.02
CA ILE A 448 18.95 16.26 -25.38
C ILE A 448 19.23 16.77 -23.96
N LEU A 449 19.47 18.06 -23.80
CA LEU A 449 19.74 18.65 -22.47
C LEU A 449 18.57 18.46 -21.50
N ILE A 450 17.31 18.57 -21.96
CA ILE A 450 16.11 18.28 -21.16
C ILE A 450 16.03 16.81 -20.78
N TYR A 451 16.29 15.90 -21.72
CA TYR A 451 16.30 14.45 -21.47
C TYR A 451 17.29 14.08 -20.37
N TYR A 452 18.43 14.75 -20.32
CA TYR A 452 19.45 14.59 -19.27
C TYR A 452 19.29 15.54 -18.07
N ASN A 453 18.11 16.15 -17.90
CA ASN A 453 17.76 17.06 -16.79
C ASN A 453 18.71 18.26 -16.59
N GLN A 454 19.40 18.70 -17.65
CA GLN A 454 20.36 19.81 -17.61
C GLN A 454 19.68 21.18 -17.73
N TYR A 455 18.66 21.46 -16.90
CA TYR A 455 17.78 22.63 -17.04
C TYR A 455 18.50 23.98 -17.01
N ASN A 456 19.56 24.13 -16.20
CA ASN A 456 20.35 25.36 -16.15
C ASN A 456 21.11 25.61 -17.47
N LYS A 457 21.73 24.57 -18.03
CA LYS A 457 22.38 24.65 -19.34
C LYS A 457 21.38 24.95 -20.44
N VAL A 458 20.15 24.42 -20.34
CA VAL A 458 19.07 24.78 -21.27
C VAL A 458 18.74 26.27 -21.17
N ILE A 459 18.63 26.82 -19.96
CA ILE A 459 18.36 28.25 -19.75
C ILE A 459 19.46 29.12 -20.36
N GLU A 460 20.73 28.84 -20.05
CA GLU A 460 21.88 29.55 -20.63
C GLU A 460 21.89 29.44 -22.16
N PHE A 461 21.63 28.24 -22.68
CA PHE A 461 21.60 27.99 -24.12
C PHE A 461 20.40 28.65 -24.81
N LEU A 462 19.26 28.78 -24.14
CA LEU A 462 18.10 29.54 -24.64
C LEU A 462 18.40 31.04 -24.68
N ASP A 463 19.19 31.57 -23.75
CA ASP A 463 19.63 32.97 -23.79
C ASP A 463 20.57 33.23 -24.98
N GLN A 464 21.52 32.32 -25.25
CA GLN A 464 22.34 32.35 -26.47
C GLN A 464 21.50 32.22 -27.75
N MET A 465 20.53 31.30 -27.74
CA MET A 465 19.62 31.08 -28.86
C MET A 465 18.76 32.33 -29.14
N ARG A 466 18.34 33.07 -28.10
CA ARG A 466 17.60 34.33 -28.25
C ARG A 466 18.44 35.39 -28.95
N GLU A 467 19.72 35.52 -28.59
CA GLU A 467 20.63 36.48 -29.24
C GLU A 467 20.85 36.14 -30.72
N ARG A 468 20.94 34.86 -31.04
CA ARG A 468 21.13 34.39 -32.43
C ARG A 468 19.86 34.47 -33.28
N PHE A 469 18.70 34.18 -32.70
CA PHE A 469 17.41 34.12 -33.40
C PHE A 469 16.40 35.12 -32.80
N PRO A 470 16.62 36.44 -32.96
CA PRO A 470 15.75 37.45 -32.37
C PRO A 470 14.30 37.38 -32.90
N SER A 471 14.08 36.91 -34.13
CA SER A 471 12.74 36.72 -34.69
C SER A 471 11.92 35.61 -34.01
N LYS A 472 12.57 34.78 -33.18
CA LYS A 472 11.97 33.66 -32.43
C LYS A 472 11.89 33.92 -30.93
N GLU A 473 11.98 35.19 -30.51
CA GLU A 473 11.95 35.60 -29.11
C GLU A 473 10.80 34.97 -28.32
N ILE A 474 9.57 35.02 -28.85
CA ILE A 474 8.38 34.48 -28.18
C ILE A 474 8.55 32.98 -27.91
N ASP A 475 8.84 32.18 -28.95
CA ASP A 475 9.02 30.73 -28.83
C ASP A 475 10.13 30.36 -27.83
N ILE A 476 11.26 31.07 -27.88
CA ILE A 476 12.43 30.83 -27.03
C ILE A 476 12.13 31.18 -25.57
N GLN A 477 11.50 32.32 -25.33
CA GLN A 477 11.13 32.75 -23.98
C GLN A 477 10.00 31.88 -23.40
N MET A 478 9.03 31.45 -24.21
CA MET A 478 8.00 30.49 -23.79
C MET A 478 8.60 29.14 -23.41
N LYS A 479 9.59 28.65 -24.17
CA LYS A 479 10.38 27.47 -23.79
C LYS A 479 11.13 27.71 -22.48
N LYS A 480 11.76 28.87 -22.30
CA LYS A 480 12.47 29.24 -21.06
C LYS A 480 11.53 29.23 -19.86
N ALA A 481 10.34 29.83 -19.97
CA ALA A 481 9.30 29.77 -18.96
C ALA A 481 8.93 28.31 -18.65
N PHE A 482 8.70 27.46 -19.66
CA PHE A 482 8.43 26.04 -19.44
C PHE A 482 9.54 25.31 -18.66
N ILE A 483 10.81 25.66 -18.87
CA ILE A 483 11.92 25.11 -18.08
C ILE A 483 11.88 25.57 -16.62
N PHE A 484 11.53 26.83 -16.34
CA PHE A 484 11.31 27.30 -14.96
C PHE A 484 10.15 26.55 -14.28
N LYS A 485 9.07 26.25 -15.01
CA LYS A 485 8.01 25.36 -14.51
C LYS A 485 8.54 23.97 -14.15
N LYS A 486 9.39 23.37 -14.99
CA LYS A 486 10.03 22.07 -14.70
C LYS A 486 10.90 22.12 -13.45
N LYS A 487 11.53 23.26 -13.19
CA LYS A 487 12.29 23.53 -11.95
C LYS A 487 11.41 23.89 -10.74
N LYS A 488 10.08 23.82 -10.86
CA LYS A 488 9.08 24.24 -9.85
C LYS A 488 9.16 25.74 -9.48
N ASP A 489 9.82 26.55 -10.30
CA ASP A 489 9.88 28.00 -10.14
C ASP A 489 8.83 28.67 -11.03
N ILE A 490 7.58 28.57 -10.58
CA ILE A 490 6.42 29.09 -11.32
C ILE A 490 6.45 30.62 -11.41
N GLN A 491 7.01 31.29 -10.40
CA GLN A 491 7.03 32.75 -10.34
C GLN A 491 7.94 33.34 -11.42
N THR A 492 9.19 32.86 -11.54
CA THR A 492 10.12 33.35 -12.56
C THR A 492 9.63 33.07 -13.97
N GLY A 493 8.99 31.92 -14.21
CA GLY A 493 8.39 31.64 -15.51
C GLY A 493 7.18 32.54 -15.83
N LEU A 494 6.39 32.93 -14.82
CA LEU A 494 5.31 33.90 -15.00
C LEU A 494 5.85 35.30 -15.31
N GLU A 495 6.94 35.72 -14.67
CA GLU A 495 7.61 36.99 -14.97
C GLU A 495 8.07 37.06 -16.43
N ILE A 496 8.57 35.95 -16.98
CA ILE A 496 8.91 35.86 -18.41
C ILE A 496 7.67 36.06 -19.28
N ILE A 497 6.54 35.43 -18.94
CA ILE A 497 5.27 35.58 -19.66
C ILE A 497 4.76 37.03 -19.55
N GLN A 498 4.87 37.66 -18.38
CA GLN A 498 4.48 39.05 -18.18
C GLN A 498 5.34 40.01 -18.99
N ASN A 499 6.66 39.80 -19.03
CA ASN A 499 7.59 40.60 -19.84
C ASN A 499 7.29 40.44 -21.34
N LEU A 500 6.93 39.24 -21.80
CA LEU A 500 6.47 39.02 -23.17
C LEU A 500 5.16 39.77 -23.45
N LEU A 501 4.20 39.77 -22.51
CA LEU A 501 2.94 40.51 -22.67
C LEU A 501 3.12 42.02 -22.63
N GLN A 502 4.13 42.56 -21.94
CA GLN A 502 4.45 43.99 -22.04
C GLN A 502 4.89 44.38 -23.45
N LYS A 503 5.62 43.51 -24.15
CA LYS A 503 6.07 43.73 -25.54
C LYS A 503 4.98 43.39 -26.57
N TYR A 504 4.18 42.36 -26.30
CA TYR A 504 3.18 41.81 -27.21
C TYR A 504 1.81 41.70 -26.51
N PRO A 505 1.16 42.82 -26.15
CA PRO A 505 0.01 42.84 -25.23
C PRO A 505 -1.25 42.13 -25.74
N GLN A 506 -1.40 41.98 -27.06
CA GLN A 506 -2.57 41.34 -27.67
C GLN A 506 -2.25 39.95 -28.25
N ASN A 507 -1.08 39.39 -27.93
CA ASN A 507 -0.74 38.07 -28.43
C ASN A 507 -1.58 36.99 -27.73
N ALA A 508 -2.54 36.45 -28.48
CA ALA A 508 -3.51 35.48 -27.99
C ALA A 508 -2.88 34.14 -27.53
N GLU A 509 -1.69 33.79 -28.03
CA GLU A 509 -0.96 32.61 -27.59
C GLU A 509 -0.32 32.85 -26.22
N ILE A 510 0.34 33.98 -26.03
CA ILE A 510 0.96 34.34 -24.74
C ILE A 510 -0.12 34.52 -23.66
N LEU A 511 -1.27 35.14 -23.98
CA LEU A 511 -2.41 35.26 -23.08
C LEU A 511 -2.97 33.88 -22.67
N ASN A 512 -3.12 32.96 -23.64
CA ASN A 512 -3.57 31.59 -23.37
C ASN A 512 -2.59 30.85 -22.44
N TYR A 513 -1.29 31.05 -22.65
CA TYR A 513 -0.27 30.51 -21.76
C TYR A 513 -0.32 31.16 -20.37
N LYS A 514 -0.54 32.48 -20.25
CA LYS A 514 -0.73 33.15 -18.95
C LYS A 514 -1.89 32.51 -18.19
N ALA A 515 -3.04 32.34 -18.83
CA ALA A 515 -4.19 31.66 -18.23
C ALA A 515 -3.78 30.27 -17.70
N TYR A 516 -3.19 29.43 -18.57
CA TYR A 516 -2.73 28.11 -18.18
C TYR A 516 -1.74 28.10 -17.00
N TRP A 517 -0.92 29.15 -16.86
CA TRP A 517 0.05 29.27 -15.78
C TRP A 517 -0.56 29.72 -14.45
N LEU A 518 -1.60 30.55 -14.50
CA LEU A 518 -2.29 31.06 -13.30
C LEU A 518 -2.93 29.95 -12.45
N GLN A 519 -3.28 28.81 -13.04
CA GLN A 519 -3.77 27.66 -12.28
C GLN A 519 -2.75 27.17 -11.23
N TYR A 520 -1.45 27.23 -11.53
CA TYR A 520 -0.39 26.80 -10.61
C TYR A 520 -0.17 27.78 -9.45
N LEU A 521 -0.75 28.98 -9.53
CA LEU A 521 -0.76 29.98 -8.47
C LEU A 521 -2.12 30.03 -7.75
N ASN A 522 -3.00 29.05 -8.00
CA ASN A 522 -4.37 29.02 -7.49
C ASN A 522 -5.20 30.27 -7.84
N LYS A 523 -4.89 30.93 -8.97
CA LYS A 523 -5.62 32.10 -9.46
C LYS A 523 -6.64 31.71 -10.52
N LYS A 524 -7.68 30.99 -10.09
CA LYS A 524 -8.68 30.40 -10.97
C LYS A 524 -9.45 31.46 -11.76
N GLU A 525 -9.98 32.47 -11.09
CA GLU A 525 -10.88 33.46 -11.67
C GLU A 525 -10.16 34.28 -12.76
N GLU A 526 -8.96 34.81 -12.45
CA GLU A 526 -8.12 35.53 -13.41
C GLU A 526 -7.79 34.66 -14.63
N SER A 527 -7.53 33.37 -14.42
CA SER A 527 -7.27 32.44 -15.52
C SER A 527 -8.48 32.25 -16.43
N LEU A 528 -9.67 32.12 -15.85
CA LEU A 528 -10.90 31.88 -16.60
C LEU A 528 -11.35 33.15 -17.33
N GLU A 529 -11.20 34.33 -16.74
CA GLU A 529 -11.47 35.61 -17.39
C GLU A 529 -10.65 35.78 -18.68
N ILE A 530 -9.34 35.51 -18.63
CA ILE A 530 -8.48 35.57 -19.82
C ILE A 530 -8.97 34.62 -20.91
N LEU A 531 -9.36 33.38 -20.55
CA LEU A 531 -9.88 32.43 -21.53
C LEU A 531 -11.26 32.82 -22.07
N GLN A 532 -12.11 33.45 -21.28
CA GLN A 532 -13.39 33.99 -21.73
C GLN A 532 -13.18 35.10 -22.75
N GLU A 533 -12.23 36.00 -22.52
CA GLU A 533 -11.85 37.03 -23.48
C GLU A 533 -11.31 36.40 -24.77
N LEU A 534 -10.38 35.45 -24.68
CA LEU A 534 -9.82 34.76 -25.85
C LEU A 534 -10.90 34.05 -26.67
N ILE A 535 -11.87 33.42 -26.02
CA ILE A 535 -13.03 32.78 -26.66
C ILE A 535 -13.95 33.82 -27.30
N LYS A 536 -14.15 34.98 -26.67
CA LYS A 536 -14.97 36.05 -27.23
C LYS A 536 -14.37 36.61 -28.52
N PHE A 537 -13.04 36.76 -28.57
CA PHE A 537 -12.34 37.25 -29.76
C PHE A 537 -12.17 36.18 -30.85
N ASN A 538 -12.01 34.91 -30.47
CA ASN A 538 -11.79 33.80 -31.41
C ASN A 538 -12.64 32.58 -30.99
N PRO A 539 -13.95 32.61 -31.28
CA PRO A 539 -14.90 31.60 -30.77
C PRO A 539 -14.70 30.21 -31.37
N ASP A 540 -14.01 30.10 -32.51
CA ASP A 540 -13.82 28.84 -33.24
C ASP A 540 -12.53 28.10 -32.85
N LYS A 541 -11.71 28.69 -31.98
CA LYS A 541 -10.41 28.13 -31.60
C LYS A 541 -10.56 27.11 -30.47
N GLY A 542 -10.71 25.84 -30.85
CA GLY A 542 -10.97 24.71 -29.94
C GLY A 542 -10.02 24.60 -28.74
N ILE A 543 -8.73 24.91 -28.91
CA ILE A 543 -7.72 24.85 -27.83
C ILE A 543 -8.06 25.76 -26.63
N TYR A 544 -8.79 26.86 -26.83
CA TYR A 544 -9.19 27.72 -25.71
C TYR A 544 -10.25 27.05 -24.84
N TYR A 545 -11.16 26.28 -25.43
CA TYR A 545 -12.12 25.48 -24.67
C TYR A 545 -11.43 24.30 -23.97
N ASP A 546 -10.44 23.66 -24.60
CA ASP A 546 -9.67 22.58 -23.97
C ASP A 546 -8.92 23.09 -22.74
N ASN A 547 -8.19 24.20 -22.88
CA ASN A 547 -7.47 24.82 -21.78
C ASN A 547 -8.41 25.29 -20.66
N TYR A 548 -9.59 25.83 -21.02
CA TYR A 548 -10.63 26.17 -20.04
C TYR A 548 -11.06 24.92 -19.26
N GLY A 549 -11.35 23.83 -19.97
CA GLY A 549 -11.68 22.56 -19.35
C GLY A 549 -10.57 22.03 -18.44
N GLU A 550 -9.30 22.13 -18.86
CA GLU A 550 -8.16 21.67 -18.06
C GLU A 550 -7.98 22.47 -16.77
N ILE A 551 -8.17 23.80 -16.82
CA ILE A 551 -8.14 24.65 -15.61
C ILE A 551 -9.28 24.27 -14.67
N LEU A 552 -10.51 24.12 -15.18
CA LEU A 552 -11.64 23.67 -14.36
C LEU A 552 -11.38 22.29 -13.74
N MET A 553 -10.82 21.36 -14.51
CA MET A 553 -10.44 20.03 -14.04
C MET A 553 -9.36 20.09 -12.94
N TYR A 554 -8.37 20.99 -13.06
CA TYR A 554 -7.34 21.22 -12.04
C TYR A 554 -7.95 21.69 -10.71
N PHE A 555 -9.01 22.50 -10.77
CA PHE A 555 -9.78 22.94 -9.60
C PHE A 555 -10.94 21.99 -9.24
N GLU A 556 -10.92 20.75 -9.73
CA GLU A 556 -11.88 19.69 -9.42
C GLU A 556 -13.34 19.99 -9.83
N GLU A 557 -13.57 20.96 -10.72
CA GLU A 557 -14.88 21.29 -11.28
C GLU A 557 -15.20 20.41 -12.49
N TYR A 558 -15.29 19.10 -12.24
CA TYR A 558 -15.34 18.07 -13.28
C TYR A 558 -16.55 18.15 -14.21
N ASP A 559 -17.73 18.56 -13.71
CA ASP A 559 -18.94 18.71 -14.55
C ASP A 559 -18.78 19.84 -15.58
N GLU A 560 -18.29 21.01 -15.16
CA GLU A 560 -18.06 22.13 -16.07
C GLU A 560 -16.87 21.86 -17.00
N ALA A 561 -15.81 21.22 -16.49
CA ALA A 561 -14.68 20.78 -17.30
C ALA A 561 -15.15 19.84 -18.43
N ALA A 562 -15.99 18.85 -18.12
CA ALA A 562 -16.54 17.94 -19.11
C ALA A 562 -17.36 18.66 -20.19
N LYS A 563 -18.15 19.68 -19.83
CA LYS A 563 -18.88 20.51 -20.81
C LYS A 563 -17.94 21.25 -21.76
N LYS A 564 -16.82 21.79 -21.25
CA LYS A 564 -15.81 22.48 -22.08
C LYS A 564 -15.06 21.51 -23.00
N PHE A 565 -14.70 20.34 -22.51
CA PHE A 565 -14.09 19.30 -23.36
C PHE A 565 -15.05 18.78 -24.43
N LEU A 566 -16.33 18.56 -24.11
CA LEU A 566 -17.34 18.23 -25.12
C LEU A 566 -17.46 19.31 -26.19
N LYS A 567 -17.50 20.59 -25.78
CA LYS A 567 -17.54 21.70 -26.73
C LYS A 567 -16.30 21.71 -27.62
N THR A 568 -15.11 21.44 -27.05
CA THR A 568 -13.86 21.29 -27.82
C THR A 568 -13.99 20.22 -28.91
N LEU A 569 -14.50 19.04 -28.55
CA LEU A 569 -14.64 17.89 -29.46
C LEU A 569 -15.71 18.11 -30.56
N VAL A 570 -16.67 19.01 -30.33
CA VAL A 570 -17.65 19.43 -31.34
C VAL A 570 -17.03 20.45 -32.31
N MET A 571 -16.20 21.36 -31.80
CA MET A 571 -15.57 22.42 -32.60
C MET A 571 -14.41 21.91 -33.45
N CYS A 572 -13.66 20.94 -32.94
CA CYS A 572 -12.52 20.35 -33.64
C CYS A 572 -12.38 18.86 -33.29
N ASN A 573 -12.12 18.04 -34.31
CA ASN A 573 -12.00 16.58 -34.18
C ASN A 573 -10.67 16.01 -34.74
N ASP A 574 -9.92 16.79 -35.53
CA ASP A 574 -8.66 16.39 -36.16
C ASP A 574 -7.42 17.15 -35.65
N GLU A 575 -7.56 17.92 -34.57
CA GLU A 575 -6.46 18.67 -33.97
C GLU A 575 -5.49 17.79 -33.18
N TRP A 576 -4.23 18.23 -33.05
CA TRP A 576 -3.15 17.43 -32.46
C TRP A 576 -3.38 17.05 -30.99
N PHE A 577 -4.22 17.78 -30.26
CA PHE A 577 -4.50 17.58 -28.84
C PHE A 577 -5.79 16.80 -28.57
N ILE A 578 -6.56 16.42 -29.60
CA ILE A 578 -7.89 15.80 -29.44
C ILE A 578 -7.85 14.48 -28.67
N TYR A 579 -6.82 13.66 -28.87
CA TYR A 579 -6.67 12.44 -28.08
C TYR A 579 -6.49 12.75 -26.59
N GLN A 580 -5.82 13.85 -26.23
CA GLN A 580 -5.66 14.30 -24.85
C GLN A 580 -7.01 14.78 -24.30
N THR A 581 -7.80 15.50 -25.09
CA THR A 581 -9.14 15.95 -24.72
C THR A 581 -10.06 14.77 -24.40
N TYR A 582 -10.04 13.69 -25.20
CA TYR A 582 -10.79 12.47 -24.90
C TYR A 582 -10.38 11.83 -23.57
N ILE A 583 -9.07 11.83 -23.25
CA ILE A 583 -8.55 11.28 -22.00
C ILE A 583 -8.96 12.14 -20.81
N LYS A 584 -8.77 13.46 -20.90
CA LYS A 584 -9.21 14.42 -19.86
C LYS A 584 -10.71 14.30 -19.59
N LEU A 585 -11.52 14.19 -20.65
CA LEU A 585 -12.97 13.95 -20.54
C LEU A 585 -13.30 12.62 -19.86
N GLY A 586 -12.57 11.55 -20.19
CA GLY A 586 -12.70 10.25 -19.52
C GLY A 586 -12.39 10.33 -18.02
N ILE A 587 -11.33 11.06 -17.64
CA ILE A 587 -10.96 11.31 -16.24
C ILE A 587 -12.06 12.11 -15.52
N CYS A 588 -12.60 13.17 -16.13
CA CYS A 588 -13.74 13.90 -15.57
C CYS A 588 -14.95 12.98 -15.36
N TYR A 589 -15.31 12.14 -16.32
CA TYR A 589 -16.42 11.21 -16.16
C TYR A 589 -16.20 10.17 -15.07
N LYS A 590 -14.96 9.70 -14.88
CA LYS A 590 -14.61 8.83 -13.76
C LYS A 590 -14.84 9.54 -12.43
N ALA A 591 -14.36 10.78 -12.29
CA ALA A 591 -14.54 11.58 -11.07
C ALA A 591 -16.03 11.86 -10.78
N LEU A 592 -16.85 11.98 -11.82
CA LEU A 592 -18.32 12.14 -11.72
C LEU A 592 -19.09 10.82 -11.55
N ASN A 593 -18.39 9.69 -11.36
CA ASN A 593 -18.97 8.35 -11.26
C ASN A 593 -19.80 7.91 -12.47
N LYS A 594 -19.52 8.46 -13.66
CA LYS A 594 -20.14 8.11 -14.96
C LYS A 594 -19.27 7.10 -15.68
N ILE A 595 -19.17 5.89 -15.12
CA ILE A 595 -18.17 4.87 -15.47
C ILE A 595 -18.19 4.46 -16.95
N ASP A 596 -19.38 4.23 -17.54
CA ASP A 596 -19.49 3.84 -18.95
C ASP A 596 -18.94 4.92 -19.91
N LEU A 597 -19.21 6.18 -19.60
CA LEU A 597 -18.70 7.32 -20.36
C LEU A 597 -17.20 7.49 -20.14
N ALA A 598 -16.69 7.21 -18.95
CA ALA A 598 -15.26 7.23 -18.66
C ALA A 598 -14.50 6.23 -19.53
N ILE A 599 -14.90 4.95 -19.51
CA ILE A 599 -14.27 3.90 -20.31
C ILE A 599 -14.34 4.23 -21.81
N LYS A 600 -15.51 4.65 -22.30
CA LYS A 600 -15.71 4.99 -23.72
C LYS A 600 -14.74 6.06 -24.20
N ASN A 601 -14.57 7.13 -23.42
CA ASN A 601 -13.70 8.24 -23.80
C ASN A 601 -12.22 7.91 -23.62
N LEU A 602 -11.84 7.18 -22.56
CA LEU A 602 -10.47 6.70 -22.36
C LEU A 602 -10.01 5.77 -23.49
N LYS A 603 -10.85 4.78 -23.88
CA LYS A 603 -10.55 3.89 -25.02
C LYS A 603 -10.44 4.65 -26.33
N LYS A 604 -11.34 5.59 -26.60
CA LYS A 604 -11.26 6.42 -27.81
C LYS A 604 -10.00 7.28 -27.84
N GLY A 605 -9.58 7.83 -26.69
CA GLY A 605 -8.29 8.53 -26.56
C GLY A 605 -7.11 7.63 -26.87
N LYS A 606 -7.11 6.38 -26.36
CA LYS A 606 -6.09 5.37 -26.63
C LYS A 606 -5.97 5.04 -28.11
N ASP A 607 -7.10 4.74 -28.77
CA ASP A 607 -7.14 4.38 -30.19
C ASP A 607 -6.57 5.51 -31.07
N LEU A 608 -6.84 6.77 -30.71
CA LEU A 608 -6.32 7.93 -31.43
C LEU A 608 -4.81 8.13 -31.19
N ILE A 609 -4.29 7.79 -30.00
CA ILE A 609 -2.85 7.80 -29.74
C ILE A 609 -2.13 6.76 -30.61
N GLU A 610 -2.68 5.55 -30.70
CA GLU A 610 -2.11 4.44 -31.47
C GLU A 610 -2.10 4.72 -32.99
N LYS A 611 -3.07 5.49 -33.49
CA LYS A 611 -3.17 5.91 -34.90
C LYS A 611 -2.37 7.17 -35.26
N SER A 612 -1.93 7.93 -34.26
CA SER A 612 -1.18 9.17 -34.46
C SER A 612 0.24 8.88 -34.97
N SER A 613 0.81 9.74 -35.82
CA SER A 613 2.18 9.60 -36.37
C SER A 613 3.25 10.45 -35.66
N LYS A 614 2.91 11.20 -34.59
CA LYS A 614 3.84 12.16 -33.92
C LYS A 614 4.48 11.66 -32.62
N ILE A 615 5.61 12.27 -32.25
CA ILE A 615 6.50 12.18 -31.05
C ILE A 615 6.18 11.06 -30.03
N GLU A 616 7.05 10.06 -30.00
CA GLU A 616 7.00 8.82 -29.19
C GLU A 616 6.97 9.06 -27.67
N ASP A 617 7.67 10.08 -27.18
CA ASP A 617 7.77 10.39 -25.73
C ASP A 617 6.47 10.98 -25.14
N ILE A 618 5.72 11.77 -25.91
CA ILE A 618 4.45 12.35 -25.44
C ILE A 618 3.35 11.28 -25.50
N LYS A 619 3.40 10.40 -26.51
CA LYS A 619 2.49 9.26 -26.62
C LYS A 619 2.64 8.28 -25.46
N SER A 620 3.88 7.88 -25.13
CA SER A 620 4.13 6.92 -24.05
C SER A 620 3.58 7.42 -22.70
N LYS A 621 3.75 8.71 -22.40
CA LYS A 621 3.17 9.31 -21.19
C LYS A 621 1.64 9.21 -21.14
N TRP A 622 0.95 9.57 -22.22
CA TRP A 622 -0.51 9.55 -22.25
C TRP A 622 -1.08 8.13 -22.31
N LEU A 623 -0.38 7.17 -22.95
CA LEU A 623 -0.74 5.75 -22.90
C LEU A 623 -0.70 5.21 -21.47
N VAL A 624 0.36 5.50 -20.73
CA VAL A 624 0.48 5.12 -19.31
C VAL A 624 -0.66 5.70 -18.48
N ILE A 625 -1.02 6.97 -18.72
CA ILE A 625 -2.15 7.62 -18.03
C ILE A 625 -3.45 6.88 -18.34
N VAL A 626 -3.72 6.56 -19.61
CA VAL A 626 -4.95 5.87 -20.00
C VAL A 626 -5.02 4.46 -19.42
N ASP A 627 -3.94 3.70 -19.49
CA ASP A 627 -3.88 2.33 -18.98
C ASP A 627 -4.09 2.31 -17.45
N LEU A 628 -3.51 3.28 -16.74
CA LEU A 628 -3.75 3.47 -15.31
C LEU A 628 -5.24 3.67 -15.02
N PHE A 629 -5.86 4.67 -15.66
CA PHE A 629 -7.27 5.00 -15.39
C PHE A 629 -8.25 3.90 -15.84
N LEU A 630 -7.94 3.15 -16.89
CA LEU A 630 -8.72 1.97 -17.28
C LEU A 630 -8.59 0.84 -16.24
N SER A 631 -7.38 0.59 -15.71
CA SER A 631 -7.14 -0.44 -14.69
C SER A 631 -7.76 -0.14 -13.31
N GLU A 632 -8.08 1.13 -13.04
CA GLU A 632 -8.78 1.54 -11.82
C GLU A 632 -10.31 1.38 -11.93
N ILE A 633 -10.82 1.19 -13.15
CA ILE A 633 -12.26 1.04 -13.42
C ILE A 633 -12.64 -0.45 -13.60
N GLU A 634 -11.75 -1.25 -14.20
CA GLU A 634 -11.87 -2.71 -14.35
C GLU A 634 -11.58 -3.47 -13.04
#